data_AF-A0A6P5RIN5-F1
#
_entry.id   AF-A0A6P5RIN5-F1
#
_cell.length_a   1.000
_cell.length_b   1.000
_cell.length_c   1.000
_cell.angle_alpha   90.00
_cell.angle_beta   90.00
_cell.angle_gamma   90.00
#
_symmetry.space_group_name_H-M   'P 1'
#
loop_
_entity.id
_entity.type
_entity.pdbx_description
1 polymer ?
#
loop_
_entity_poly.entity_id
_entity_poly.type
_entity_poly.pdbx_seq_one_letter_code
_entity_poly.pdbx_strand_id
1 'polypeptide(L)'
;MTAVGNIDTSGISMFEEVKKLVDRRGLQLVLANPGSEVMKKMNKSELIEKIGQEWIYLTVAEAVAACNFMLHSTKPNPGKDQEPAAWNNV
;
A
#
# COMPACT_ATOMS: atom_id res chain seq x y z
N MET A 1 -5.58 -9.37 6.21
CA MET A 1 -5.90 -10.33 5.14
C MET A 1 -6.21 -11.73 5.70
N THR A 2 -6.59 -11.86 6.98
CA THR A 2 -6.86 -13.15 7.65
C THR A 2 -7.90 -14.03 6.94
N ALA A 3 -8.95 -13.41 6.38
CA ALA A 3 -10.02 -14.13 5.69
C ALA A 3 -9.66 -14.54 4.24
N VAL A 4 -8.50 -14.11 3.73
CA VAL A 4 -8.07 -14.38 2.36
C VAL A 4 -7.27 -15.67 2.33
N GLY A 5 -7.92 -16.77 1.97
CA GLY A 5 -7.27 -18.08 1.87
C GLY A 5 -6.41 -18.27 0.62
N ASN A 6 -6.68 -17.52 -0.45
CA ASN A 6 -5.97 -17.65 -1.72
C ASN A 6 -6.06 -16.38 -2.57
N ILE A 7 -5.13 -16.21 -3.50
CA ILE A 7 -5.13 -15.16 -4.52
C ILE A 7 -4.85 -15.78 -5.90
N ASP A 8 -5.46 -15.25 -6.96
CA ASP A 8 -5.23 -15.68 -8.33
C ASP A 8 -4.51 -14.59 -9.15
N THR A 9 -4.25 -14.89 -10.42
CA THR A 9 -3.53 -13.98 -11.32
C THR A 9 -4.24 -12.63 -11.44
N SER A 10 -5.57 -12.62 -11.56
CA SER A 10 -6.35 -11.37 -11.61
C SER A 10 -6.24 -10.56 -10.32
N GLY A 11 -6.27 -11.21 -9.15
CA GLY A 11 -6.07 -10.54 -7.87
C GLY A 11 -4.67 -9.93 -7.75
N ILE A 12 -3.64 -10.61 -8.26
CA ILE A 12 -2.27 -10.06 -8.28
C ILE A 12 -2.19 -8.84 -9.19
N SER A 13 -2.71 -8.91 -10.43
CA SER A 13 -2.73 -7.77 -11.36
C SER A 13 -3.48 -6.57 -10.78
N MET A 14 -4.63 -6.82 -10.12
CA MET A 14 -5.36 -5.78 -9.40
C MET A 14 -4.51 -5.14 -8.30
N PHE A 15 -3.76 -5.93 -7.52
CA PHE A 15 -2.90 -5.38 -6.48
C PHE A 15 -1.77 -4.49 -7.03
N GLU A 16 -1.21 -4.83 -8.19
CA GLU A 16 -0.23 -3.98 -8.86
C GLU A 16 -0.81 -2.61 -9.27
N GLU A 17 -2.04 -2.60 -9.77
CA GLU A 17 -2.75 -1.37 -10.12
C GLU A 17 -3.09 -0.54 -8.87
N VAL A 18 -3.56 -1.21 -7.81
CA VAL A 18 -3.84 -0.55 -6.51
C VAL A 18 -2.57 0.08 -5.95
N LYS A 19 -1.42 -0.62 -5.99
CA LYS A 19 -0.13 -0.07 -5.54
C LYS A 19 0.22 1.21 -6.31
N LYS A 20 0.16 1.18 -7.64
CA LYS A 20 0.41 2.37 -8.49
C LYS A 20 -0.54 3.52 -8.16
N LEU A 21 -1.82 3.24 -7.91
CA LEU A 21 -2.82 4.26 -7.56
C LEU A 21 -2.53 4.90 -6.20
N VAL A 22 -2.18 4.10 -5.21
CA VAL A 22 -1.86 4.51 -3.84
C VAL A 22 -0.57 5.35 -3.84
N ASP A 23 0.47 4.90 -4.54
CA ASP A 23 1.73 5.63 -4.71
C ASP A 23 1.54 7.00 -5.37
N ARG A 24 0.73 7.06 -6.43
CA ARG A 24 0.41 8.33 -7.12
C ARG A 24 -0.27 9.34 -6.20
N ARG A 25 -1.00 8.87 -5.19
CA ARG A 25 -1.66 9.71 -4.17
C ARG A 25 -0.74 10.06 -3.00
N GLY A 26 0.53 9.62 -3.02
CA GLY A 26 1.46 9.81 -1.92
C GLY A 26 1.09 9.01 -0.65
N LEU A 27 0.29 7.96 -0.81
CA LEU A 27 -0.12 7.08 0.28
C LEU A 27 0.78 5.84 0.29
N GLN A 28 0.88 5.19 1.44
CA GLN A 28 1.61 3.92 1.58
C GLN A 28 0.64 2.74 1.70
N LEU A 29 0.89 1.68 0.94
CA LEU A 29 0.12 0.43 1.02
C LEU A 29 0.76 -0.52 2.03
N VAL A 30 0.00 -0.98 3.01
CA VAL A 30 0.45 -1.92 4.05
C VAL A 30 -0.46 -3.13 4.09
N LEU A 31 0.13 -4.33 4.16
CA LEU A 31 -0.60 -5.59 4.28
C LEU A 31 -0.42 -6.18 5.68
N ALA A 32 -1.52 -6.59 6.31
CA ALA A 32 -1.50 -7.25 7.61
C ALA A 32 -2.03 -8.68 7.47
N ASN A 33 -1.35 -9.64 8.08
CA ASN A 33 -1.72 -11.05 8.12
C ASN A 33 -2.11 -11.67 6.76
N PRO A 34 -1.24 -11.63 5.73
CA PRO A 34 -1.42 -12.46 4.54
C PRO A 34 -1.15 -13.93 4.88
N GLY A 35 -2.06 -14.83 4.48
CA GLY A 35 -1.90 -16.27 4.66
C GLY A 35 -0.75 -16.85 3.83
N SER A 36 -0.26 -18.04 4.19
CA SER A 36 0.89 -18.69 3.54
C SER A 36 0.69 -18.91 2.04
N GLU A 37 -0.49 -19.34 1.60
CA GLU A 37 -0.79 -19.57 0.18
C GLU A 37 -0.82 -18.24 -0.60
N VAL A 38 -1.35 -17.17 0.00
CA VAL A 38 -1.33 -15.82 -0.57
C VAL A 38 0.12 -15.33 -0.69
N MET A 39 0.91 -15.43 0.38
CA MET A 39 2.31 -15.04 0.40
C MET A 39 3.13 -15.77 -0.66
N LYS A 40 2.95 -17.09 -0.79
CA LYS A 40 3.64 -17.91 -1.79
C LYS A 40 3.38 -17.42 -3.22
N LYS A 41 2.11 -17.10 -3.53
CA LYS A 41 1.71 -16.62 -4.86
C LYS A 41 2.17 -15.20 -5.13
N MET A 42 2.07 -14.31 -4.15
CA MET A 42 2.60 -12.95 -4.24
C MET A 42 4.12 -12.92 -4.42
N ASN A 43 4.84 -13.83 -3.75
CA ASN A 43 6.28 -13.97 -3.91
C ASN A 43 6.63 -14.46 -5.32
N LYS A 44 5.91 -15.46 -5.83
CA LYS A 44 6.10 -16.00 -7.18
C LYS A 44 5.85 -14.94 -8.27
N SER A 45 5.00 -13.96 -8.01
CA SER A 45 4.70 -12.87 -8.95
C SER A 45 5.51 -11.60 -8.69
N GLU A 46 6.52 -11.64 -7.81
CA GLU A 46 7.35 -10.47 -7.43
C GLU A 46 6.55 -9.30 -6.82
N LEU A 47 5.30 -9.54 -6.39
CA LEU A 47 4.44 -8.51 -5.83
C LEU A 47 4.93 -8.07 -4.44
N ILE A 48 5.56 -8.98 -3.69
CA ILE A 48 6.17 -8.64 -2.40
C ILE A 48 7.28 -7.60 -2.58
N GLU A 49 8.13 -7.75 -3.60
CA GLU A 49 9.21 -6.80 -3.89
C GLU A 49 8.67 -5.44 -4.34
N LYS A 50 7.59 -5.44 -5.14
CA LYS A 50 6.91 -4.21 -5.58
C LYS A 50 6.24 -3.45 -4.43
N ILE A 51 5.67 -4.18 -3.47
CA ILE A 51 5.05 -3.57 -2.27
C ILE A 51 6.12 -3.11 -1.28
N GLY A 52 7.19 -3.88 -1.15
CA GLY A 52 8.20 -3.75 -0.10
C GLY A 52 7.91 -4.72 1.05
N GLN A 53 8.88 -5.55 1.39
CA GLN A 53 8.75 -6.56 2.44
C GLN A 53 8.54 -5.92 3.83
N GLU A 54 9.04 -4.70 4.02
CA GLU A 54 8.86 -3.88 5.22
C GLU A 54 7.42 -3.37 5.41
N TRP A 55 6.55 -3.50 4.41
CA TRP A 55 5.14 -3.11 4.47
C TRP A 55 4.19 -4.31 4.61
N ILE A 56 4.74 -5.48 4.94
CA ILE A 56 3.97 -6.70 5.19
C ILE A 56 4.18 -7.14 6.63
N TYR A 57 3.11 -7.13 7.42
CA TYR A 57 3.13 -7.41 8.85
C TYR A 57 2.32 -8.66 9.19
N LEU A 58 2.71 -9.36 10.25
CA LEU A 58 2.02 -10.56 10.71
C LEU A 58 0.68 -10.21 11.36
N THR A 59 0.64 -9.11 12.12
CA THR A 59 -0.55 -8.68 12.86
C THR A 59 -1.03 -7.29 12.44
N VAL A 60 -2.31 -7.02 12.67
CA VAL A 60 -2.89 -5.68 12.48
C VAL A 60 -2.25 -4.68 13.45
N ALA A 61 -1.93 -5.10 14.67
CA ALA A 61 -1.31 -4.24 15.68
C ALA A 61 0.05 -3.69 15.22
N GLU A 62 0.90 -4.54 14.63
CA GLU A 62 2.19 -4.14 14.09
C GLU A 62 2.04 -3.17 12.90
N ALA A 63 1.12 -3.48 11.98
CA ALA A 63 0.83 -2.59 10.84
C ALA A 63 0.37 -1.20 11.30
N VAL A 64 -0.51 -1.13 12.30
CA VAL A 64 -1.00 0.13 12.86
C VAL A 64 0.13 0.89 13.58
N ALA A 65 0.95 0.19 14.36
CA ALA A 65 2.11 0.79 15.03
C ALA A 65 3.09 1.40 14.03
N ALA A 66 3.38 0.70 12.93
CA ALA A 66 4.24 1.21 11.86
C ALA A 66 3.65 2.47 11.19
N CYS A 67 2.35 2.45 10.87
CA CYS A 67 1.66 3.63 10.34
C CYS A 67 1.76 4.82 11.31
N ASN A 68 1.52 4.61 12.60
CA ASN A 68 1.58 5.66 13.60
C ASN A 68 3.00 6.24 13.73
N PHE A 69 4.01 5.37 13.77
CA PHE A 69 5.40 5.78 13.79
C PHE A 69 5.76 6.65 12.58
N MET A 70 5.33 6.26 11.37
CA MET A 70 5.60 7.01 10.15
C MET A 70 4.92 8.38 10.16
N LEU A 71 3.66 8.46 10.58
CA LEU A 71 2.93 9.73 10.66
C LEU A 71 3.57 10.74 11.62
N HIS A 72 4.11 10.26 12.75
CA HIS A 72 4.83 11.12 13.70
C HIS A 72 6.25 11.49 13.24
N SER A 73 6.84 10.68 12.36
CA SER A 73 8.20 10.90 11.83
C SER A 73 8.22 11.76 10.57
N THR A 74 7.10 11.88 9.86
CA THR A 74 6.96 12.79 8.71
C THR A 74 6.79 14.23 9.18
N LYS A 75 7.81 15.07 8.98
CA LYS A 75 7.63 16.53 9.05
C LYS A 75 6.57 16.92 8.01
N PRO A 76 5.55 17.74 8.35
CA PRO A 76 4.63 18.25 7.36
C PRO A 76 5.44 19.04 6.33
N ASN A 77 5.28 18.70 5.05
CA ASN A 77 5.93 19.43 3.98
C ASN A 77 5.01 20.60 3.58
N PRO A 78 5.33 21.87 3.90
CA PRO A 78 4.37 22.98 3.79
C PRO A 78 4.11 23.47 2.35
N GLY A 79 4.36 22.65 1.33
CA GLY A 79 4.50 23.11 -0.05
C GLY A 79 3.71 22.38 -1.14
N LYS A 80 2.79 21.46 -0.82
CA LYS A 80 2.04 20.72 -1.87
C LYS A 80 0.52 20.88 -1.87
N ASP A 81 -0.03 21.69 -0.96
CA ASP A 81 -1.48 21.94 -0.88
C ASP A 81 -1.92 23.22 -1.63
N GLN A 82 -1.04 23.82 -2.44
CA GLN A 82 -1.41 24.92 -3.34
C GLN A 82 -1.39 24.44 -4.79
N GLU A 83 -2.48 23.80 -5.20
CA GLU A 83 -2.90 23.79 -6.60
C GLU A 83 -3.96 24.90 -6.74
N PRO A 84 -3.68 26.02 -7.42
CA PRO A 84 -4.68 27.07 -7.61
C PRO A 84 -5.76 26.53 -8.55
N ALA A 85 -7.01 26.62 -8.10
CA ALA A 85 -8.19 26.38 -8.92
C ALA A 85 -8.18 27.35 -10.13
N ALA A 86 -7.73 26.86 -11.28
CA ALA A 86 -7.86 27.55 -12.56
C ALA A 86 -8.74 26.71 -13.50
N TRP A 87 -10.04 26.68 -13.19
CA TRP A 87 -11.03 26.36 -14.21
C TRP A 87 -11.29 27.64 -15.00
N ASN A 88 -10.62 27.78 -16.14
CA ASN A 88 -10.82 28.89 -17.06
C ASN A 88 -12.20 28.77 -17.74
N ASN A 89 -12.96 29.85 -17.66
CA ASN A 89 -14.18 30.05 -18.45
C ASN A 89 -13.80 30.42 -19.89
N VAL A 90 -14.28 29.64 -20.87
CA VAL A 90 -14.67 30.10 -22.23
C VAL A 90 -15.85 29.26 -22.68
#